data_AF-A0A1Q6RPQ3-F1
#
_entry.id   AF-A0A1Q6RPQ3-F1
#
_cell.length_a   1.000
_cell.length_b   1.000
_cell.length_c   1.000
_cell.angle_alpha   90.00
_cell.angle_beta   90.00
_cell.angle_gamma   90.00
#
_symmetry.space_group_name_H-M   'P 1'
#
loop_
_entity.id
_entity.type
_entity.pdbx_description
1 polymer ?
#
loop_
_entity_poly.entity_id
_entity_poly.type
_entity_poly.pdbx_seq_one_letter_code
_entity_poly.pdbx_strand_id
1 'polypeptide(L)'
;MKRLPIIVLTLALCLLTAGCGAKPNEPDDGDSAKAEIVERMATVTAEEIKYVPSFVADVSLNAEEVASILNEAAEHRSKQPDSGLHHYTMEIYLSGGPDAYSSSDEHFVFFAGLDENHINGIYFNGKGDSSSMSFEDETLYWLIRNSYRTEVQVDKDAYEYHQAILDRRAQRLAAQCASPSRTDILTGYEVVQFYQKEVLTDESGSYTVYCWEPAFLADSTDAVPWVGGMYLDADGRVCAYEQYTYFVAKGESGNFPAYRFLFWDLYNGETEEAGKEHALQRIRQAFEPAVQAHWAEDVLDGISDYHEVSVSTAEPLARVLLSCEYAVRDFKVLGIEASPMSGSLSYSTEELYALDELTPDRPLLLNMTFYGLLPYYGVSYVDGSGETISYSINMSGKDGSVILTEFLPCTQ
;
A
#
# COMPACT_ATOMS: atom_id res chain seq x y z
N MET A 1 -24.62 7.99 -5.01
CA MET A 1 -24.09 9.33 -4.69
C MET A 1 -23.78 9.31 -3.19
N LYS A 2 -22.54 9.35 -2.71
CA LYS A 2 -21.29 9.97 -3.19
C LYS A 2 -20.13 9.01 -2.88
N ARG A 3 -19.35 8.57 -3.87
CA ARG A 3 -17.97 9.00 -4.14
C ARG A 3 -17.04 8.91 -2.92
N LEU A 4 -16.35 7.76 -2.77
CA LEU A 4 -14.91 7.82 -2.52
C LEU A 4 -14.27 8.46 -3.76
N PRO A 5 -13.37 9.44 -3.56
CA PRO A 5 -12.00 9.08 -3.28
C PRO A 5 -11.50 9.70 -1.98
N ILE A 6 -10.85 8.87 -1.18
CA ILE A 6 -9.84 9.28 -0.22
C ILE A 6 -8.81 10.07 -1.03
N ILE A 7 -8.90 11.39 -0.93
CA ILE A 7 -7.86 12.27 -1.42
C ILE A 7 -6.70 12.12 -0.43
N VAL A 8 -5.74 11.29 -0.80
CA VAL A 8 -4.36 11.43 -0.37
C VAL A 8 -3.87 12.76 -0.96
N LEU A 9 -4.15 13.89 -0.29
CA LEU A 9 -3.41 15.13 -0.50
C LEU A 9 -2.52 15.36 0.71
N THR A 10 -1.26 15.01 0.53
CA THR A 10 -0.11 15.86 0.83
C THR A 10 -0.36 17.03 1.81
N LEU A 11 -0.50 16.74 3.10
CA LEU A 11 -0.03 17.70 4.10
C LEU A 11 1.45 17.39 4.32
N ALA A 12 2.25 18.03 3.48
CA ALA A 12 3.63 18.26 3.76
C ALA A 12 3.73 18.74 5.22
N LEU A 13 4.60 18.06 5.95
CA LEU A 13 5.22 18.47 7.20
C LEU A 13 5.89 19.85 6.99
N CYS A 14 5.10 20.91 6.83
CA CYS A 14 5.57 22.27 6.97
C CYS A 14 5.64 22.55 8.47
N LEU A 15 6.78 22.20 9.04
CA LEU A 15 7.36 22.92 10.17
C LEU A 15 7.08 24.41 10.00
N LEU A 16 6.07 24.93 10.70
CA LEU A 16 6.00 26.35 10.99
C LEU A 16 6.94 26.60 12.16
N THR A 17 8.24 26.64 11.86
CA THR A 17 9.06 27.73 12.37
C THR A 17 8.60 29.01 11.66
N ALA A 18 7.40 29.50 11.99
CA ALA A 18 7.01 30.88 11.72
C ALA A 18 7.61 31.77 12.82
N GLY A 19 8.94 31.86 12.82
CA GLY A 19 9.59 33.09 13.22
C GLY A 19 9.46 34.07 12.07
N CYS A 20 8.44 34.93 12.07
CA CYS A 20 8.35 36.17 11.28
C CYS A 20 7.08 36.92 11.71
N GLY A 21 7.10 38.07 12.39
CA GLY A 21 8.20 38.86 12.89
C GLY A 21 7.68 39.72 14.04
N ALA A 22 8.34 39.63 15.18
CA ALA A 22 8.10 40.57 16.27
C ALA A 22 8.45 41.97 15.78
N LYS A 23 7.45 42.86 15.68
CA LYS A 23 7.71 44.29 15.77
C LYS A 23 8.28 44.54 17.16
N PRO A 24 9.46 45.16 17.30
CA PRO A 24 9.94 45.53 18.62
C PRO A 24 9.06 46.69 19.12
N ASN A 25 8.38 46.47 20.24
CA ASN A 25 7.67 47.44 21.09
C ASN A 25 6.13 47.54 20.96
N GLU A 26 5.41 46.42 20.97
CA GLU A 26 4.05 46.36 21.52
C GLU A 26 4.05 45.40 22.73
N PRO A 27 3.30 45.69 23.82
CA PRO A 27 3.17 44.75 24.93
C PRO A 27 2.52 43.47 24.40
N ASP A 28 3.07 42.34 24.83
CA ASP A 28 2.64 40.99 24.45
C ASP A 28 1.21 40.73 24.95
N ASP A 29 0.22 40.87 24.04
CA ASP A 29 -1.18 40.46 24.24
C ASP A 29 -1.34 38.93 24.20
N GLY A 30 -0.26 38.17 24.44
CA GLY A 30 -0.21 36.71 24.39
C GLY A 30 -1.14 35.97 25.36
N ASP A 31 -1.78 36.67 26.31
CA ASP A 31 -2.79 36.11 27.22
C ASP A 31 -4.22 36.10 26.61
N SER A 32 -4.57 37.05 25.74
CA SER A 32 -5.93 37.11 25.15
C SER A 32 -6.11 36.13 23.99
N ALA A 33 -5.07 35.94 23.16
CA ALA A 33 -5.09 34.92 22.11
C ALA A 33 -5.14 33.51 22.71
N LYS A 34 -4.42 33.26 23.81
CA LYS A 34 -4.47 31.98 24.54
C LYS A 34 -5.84 31.69 25.17
N ALA A 35 -6.63 32.72 25.48
CA ALA A 35 -7.97 32.55 26.03
C ALA A 35 -8.99 32.11 24.98
N GLU A 36 -8.82 32.50 23.70
CA GLU A 36 -9.85 32.33 22.67
C GLU A 36 -10.20 30.86 22.38
N ILE A 37 -9.21 29.99 22.17
CA ILE A 37 -9.45 28.54 22.00
C ILE A 37 -10.19 27.96 23.20
N VAL A 38 -9.85 28.37 24.42
CA VAL A 38 -10.46 27.82 25.63
C VAL A 38 -11.89 28.30 25.79
N GLU A 39 -12.13 29.60 25.58
CA GLU A 39 -13.49 30.17 25.60
C GLU A 39 -14.36 29.55 24.52
N ARG A 40 -13.80 29.30 23.33
CA ARG A 40 -14.53 28.66 22.24
C ARG A 40 -14.82 27.20 22.55
N MET A 41 -13.85 26.45 23.07
CA MET A 41 -14.04 25.06 23.51
C MET A 41 -15.10 24.95 24.60
N ALA A 42 -15.16 25.90 25.54
CA ALA A 42 -16.12 25.92 26.65
C ALA A 42 -17.55 26.32 26.27
N THR A 43 -17.76 26.81 25.04
CA THR A 43 -19.05 27.33 24.59
C THR A 43 -19.59 26.63 23.34
N VAL A 44 -18.79 25.75 22.72
CA VAL A 44 -19.19 25.05 21.50
C VAL A 44 -20.35 24.10 21.78
N THR A 45 -21.33 24.13 20.90
CA THR A 45 -22.51 23.28 20.94
C THR A 45 -22.49 22.24 19.81
N ALA A 46 -23.21 21.15 20.01
CA ALA A 46 -23.34 20.10 19.00
C ALA A 46 -23.89 20.63 17.66
N GLU A 47 -24.80 21.61 17.70
CA GLU A 47 -25.40 22.22 16.49
C GLU A 47 -24.38 23.01 15.65
N GLU A 48 -23.30 23.49 16.28
CA GLU A 48 -22.22 24.23 15.60
C GLU A 48 -21.25 23.30 14.89
N ILE A 49 -21.04 22.07 15.37
CA ILE A 49 -20.15 21.10 14.73
C ILE A 49 -20.76 20.65 13.40
N LYS A 50 -20.14 21.06 12.29
CA LYS A 50 -20.62 20.76 10.93
C LYS A 50 -20.01 19.51 10.36
N TYR A 51 -18.73 19.30 10.65
CA TYR A 51 -17.97 18.20 10.05
C TYR A 51 -16.75 17.87 10.92
N VAL A 52 -16.50 16.59 11.10
CA VAL A 52 -15.26 16.06 11.69
C VAL A 52 -14.71 15.09 10.65
N PRO A 53 -13.63 15.44 9.93
CA PRO A 53 -13.01 14.52 8.98
C PRO A 53 -12.46 13.33 9.76
N SER A 54 -12.76 12.13 9.28
CA SER A 54 -12.09 10.92 9.75
C SER A 54 -11.01 10.53 8.77
N PHE A 55 -9.81 10.27 9.28
CA PHE A 55 -8.65 9.88 8.47
C PHE A 55 -8.62 8.40 8.12
N VAL A 56 -9.23 7.52 8.94
CA VAL A 56 -8.98 6.06 8.89
C VAL A 56 -10.24 5.19 8.75
N ALA A 57 -11.45 5.71 8.99
CA ALA A 57 -12.68 4.94 8.78
C ALA A 57 -13.94 5.84 8.77
N ASP A 58 -15.10 5.29 8.42
CA ASP A 58 -16.42 5.93 8.47
C ASP A 58 -16.93 6.08 9.94
N VAL A 59 -16.06 6.55 10.84
CA VAL A 59 -16.41 6.80 12.25
C VAL A 59 -17.23 8.08 12.29
N SER A 60 -18.55 7.93 12.30
CA SER A 60 -19.45 9.04 12.63
C SER A 60 -19.31 9.37 14.10
N LEU A 61 -18.52 10.39 14.41
CA LEU A 61 -18.42 10.94 15.76
C LEU A 61 -19.72 11.67 16.10
N ASN A 62 -20.27 11.41 17.28
CA ASN A 62 -21.46 12.10 17.76
C ASN A 62 -21.11 13.54 18.16
N ALA A 63 -21.71 14.52 17.48
CA ALA A 63 -21.48 15.94 17.77
C ALA A 63 -21.81 16.33 19.22
N GLU A 64 -22.78 15.69 19.87
CA GLU A 64 -23.09 15.94 21.28
C GLU A 64 -21.94 15.51 22.20
N GLU A 65 -21.39 14.33 21.93
CA GLU A 65 -20.26 13.77 22.68
C GLU A 65 -19.01 14.63 22.46
N VAL A 66 -18.71 14.97 21.21
CA VAL A 66 -17.56 15.83 20.88
C VAL A 66 -17.69 17.19 21.57
N ALA A 67 -18.84 17.86 21.49
CA ALA A 67 -19.04 19.15 22.15
C ALA A 67 -18.89 19.03 23.68
N SER A 68 -19.44 17.97 24.29
CA SER A 68 -19.29 17.72 25.74
C SER A 68 -17.83 17.55 26.13
N ILE A 69 -17.06 16.75 25.38
CA ILE A 69 -15.64 16.51 25.63
C ILE A 69 -14.83 17.81 25.49
N LEU A 70 -15.11 18.63 24.48
CA LEU A 70 -14.45 19.93 24.31
C LEU A 70 -14.74 20.88 25.46
N ASN A 71 -16.01 20.95 25.91
CA ASN A 71 -16.43 21.80 27.01
C ASN A 71 -15.72 21.41 28.32
N GLU A 72 -15.58 20.12 28.60
CA GLU A 72 -14.88 19.61 29.79
C GLU A 72 -13.36 19.84 29.69
N ALA A 73 -12.75 19.52 28.55
CA ALA A 73 -11.31 19.68 28.33
C ALA A 73 -10.84 21.15 28.39
N ALA A 74 -11.73 22.12 28.18
CA ALA A 74 -11.44 23.55 28.32
C ALA A 74 -10.91 23.93 29.73
N GLU A 75 -11.27 23.18 30.76
CA GLU A 75 -10.79 23.39 32.14
C GLU A 75 -9.41 22.78 32.40
N HIS A 76 -8.96 21.83 31.57
CA HIS A 76 -7.76 21.02 31.76
C HIS A 76 -6.52 21.58 31.05
N ARG A 77 -6.28 22.88 31.21
CA ARG A 77 -5.14 23.58 30.59
C ARG A 77 -3.83 23.09 31.18
N SER A 78 -2.86 22.82 30.32
CA SER A 78 -1.52 22.42 30.73
C SER A 78 -0.47 23.38 30.19
N LYS A 79 0.76 23.26 30.71
CA LYS A 79 1.90 23.94 30.10
C LYS A 79 2.26 23.21 28.82
N GLN A 80 2.73 23.97 27.84
CA GLN A 80 3.20 23.41 26.58
C GLN A 80 4.26 22.33 26.84
N PRO A 81 4.05 21.08 26.38
CA PRO A 81 5.04 20.03 26.55
C PRO A 81 6.29 20.34 25.71
N ASP A 82 7.42 19.79 26.13
CA ASP A 82 8.64 19.82 25.32
C ASP A 82 8.40 19.06 24.00
N SER A 83 8.91 19.61 22.90
CA SER A 83 8.68 19.17 21.52
C SER A 83 8.70 17.64 21.32
N GLY A 84 7.53 17.04 21.07
CA GLY A 84 7.37 15.63 20.67
C GLY A 84 6.70 15.50 19.29
N LEU A 85 6.84 14.34 18.65
CA LEU A 85 6.15 14.04 17.39
C LEU A 85 4.64 13.91 17.63
N HIS A 86 3.86 14.61 16.81
CA HIS A 86 2.41 14.46 16.77
C HIS A 86 2.06 13.33 15.82
N HIS A 87 1.47 12.26 16.34
CA HIS A 87 1.12 11.07 15.56
C HIS A 87 -0.36 11.04 15.15
N TYR A 88 -1.22 11.70 15.93
CA TYR A 88 -2.66 11.74 15.71
C TYR A 88 -3.12 13.18 15.52
N THR A 89 -3.95 13.41 14.51
CA THR A 89 -4.54 14.73 14.23
C THR A 89 -6.05 14.61 14.07
N MET A 90 -6.80 15.49 14.74
CA MET A 90 -8.26 15.58 14.59
C MET A 90 -8.64 17.03 14.25
N GLU A 91 -9.44 17.20 13.20
CA GLU A 91 -9.99 18.51 12.81
C GLU A 91 -11.49 18.54 13.09
N ILE A 92 -12.01 19.64 13.64
CA ILE A 92 -13.43 19.79 13.97
C ILE A 92 -13.91 21.11 13.39
N TYR A 93 -14.65 21.04 12.28
CA TYR A 93 -15.14 22.19 11.55
C TYR A 93 -16.47 22.69 12.10
N LEU A 94 -16.51 23.98 12.43
CA LEU A 94 -17.70 24.70 12.93
C LEU A 94 -18.40 25.49 11.81
N SER A 95 -17.72 25.65 10.68
CA SER A 95 -18.25 26.21 9.44
C SER A 95 -17.70 25.43 8.25
N GLY A 96 -18.25 25.69 7.06
CA GLY A 96 -18.03 24.79 5.91
C GLY A 96 -18.90 23.53 6.01
N GLY A 97 -19.04 22.83 4.89
CA GLY A 97 -19.78 21.57 4.82
C GLY A 97 -18.87 20.46 4.30
N PRO A 98 -19.26 19.17 4.41
CA PRO A 98 -18.43 18.05 3.98
C PRO A 98 -18.02 18.10 2.50
N ASP A 99 -18.78 18.81 1.65
CA ASP A 99 -18.48 18.99 0.21
C ASP A 99 -17.75 20.30 -0.13
N ALA A 100 -17.51 21.19 0.84
CA ALA A 100 -17.06 22.56 0.60
C ALA A 100 -16.13 23.14 1.69
N TYR A 101 -15.61 22.30 2.58
CA TYR A 101 -14.73 22.74 3.66
C TYR A 101 -13.40 23.29 3.12
N SER A 102 -12.82 24.23 3.84
CA SER A 102 -11.58 24.90 3.53
C SER A 102 -10.74 25.03 4.80
N SER A 103 -9.42 24.98 4.69
CA SER A 103 -8.52 25.31 5.80
C SER A 103 -8.66 26.76 6.32
N SER A 104 -9.40 27.59 5.59
CA SER A 104 -9.77 28.95 6.01
C SER A 104 -11.08 29.02 6.80
N ASP A 105 -11.83 27.93 6.94
CA ASP A 105 -13.08 27.89 7.71
C ASP A 105 -12.80 27.94 9.22
N GLU A 106 -13.81 28.29 10.02
CA GLU A 106 -13.73 28.19 11.48
C GLU A 106 -13.67 26.72 11.92
N HIS A 107 -12.59 26.32 12.60
CA HIS A 107 -12.37 24.94 13.02
C HIS A 107 -11.35 24.82 14.16
N PHE A 108 -11.40 23.69 14.87
CA PHE A 108 -10.33 23.25 15.77
C PHE A 108 -9.42 22.23 15.07
N VAL A 109 -8.14 22.24 15.45
CA VAL A 109 -7.17 21.18 15.13
C VAL A 109 -6.52 20.72 16.42
N PHE A 110 -6.59 19.43 16.70
CA PHE A 110 -5.96 18.82 17.86
C PHE A 110 -4.89 17.84 17.44
N PHE A 111 -3.75 17.89 18.11
CA PHE A 111 -2.59 17.03 17.90
C PHE A 111 -2.30 16.24 19.17
N ALA A 112 -2.21 14.92 19.05
CA ALA A 112 -1.81 14.03 20.13
C ALA A 112 -0.59 13.19 19.74
N GLY A 113 0.30 12.96 20.69
CA GLY A 113 1.47 12.07 20.56
C GLY A 113 1.25 10.73 21.25
N LEU A 114 2.35 10.03 21.54
CA LEU A 114 2.33 8.83 22.38
C LEU A 114 2.38 9.14 23.88
N ASP A 115 2.68 10.39 24.25
CA ASP A 115 2.56 10.85 25.63
C ASP A 115 1.08 10.98 25.97
N GLU A 116 0.58 10.08 26.82
CA GLU A 116 -0.86 9.94 27.10
C GLU A 116 -1.41 11.23 27.72
N ASN A 117 -2.66 11.56 27.36
CA ASN A 117 -3.41 12.71 27.87
C ASN A 117 -2.88 14.08 27.44
N HIS A 118 -1.70 14.19 26.84
CA HIS A 118 -1.15 15.46 26.38
C HIS A 118 -1.62 15.81 24.95
N ILE A 119 -2.29 16.96 24.82
CA ILE A 119 -2.84 17.45 23.54
C ILE A 119 -2.38 18.87 23.27
N ASN A 120 -2.04 19.17 22.02
CA ASN A 120 -1.89 20.54 21.53
C ASN A 120 -3.09 20.89 20.65
N GLY A 121 -3.82 21.94 21.00
CA GLY A 121 -4.96 22.44 20.24
C GLY A 121 -4.63 23.76 19.55
N ILE A 122 -5.16 23.93 18.34
CA ILE A 122 -5.21 25.19 17.60
C ILE A 122 -6.67 25.46 17.23
N TYR A 123 -7.14 26.67 17.46
CA TYR A 123 -8.43 27.14 16.98
C TYR A 123 -8.22 28.20 15.91
N PHE A 124 -8.86 28.02 14.76
CA PHE A 124 -8.89 28.97 13.66
C PHE A 124 -10.27 29.64 13.61
N ASN A 125 -10.31 30.97 13.60
CA ASN A 125 -11.56 31.73 13.73
C ASN A 125 -12.30 32.00 12.40
N GLY A 126 -11.84 31.40 11.30
CA GLY A 126 -12.40 31.61 9.96
C GLY A 126 -12.09 32.97 9.31
N LYS A 127 -11.30 33.83 9.97
CA LYS A 127 -10.95 35.19 9.52
C LYS A 127 -9.45 35.38 9.29
N GLY A 128 -8.68 34.30 9.41
CA GLY A 128 -7.22 34.28 9.23
C GLY A 128 -6.43 34.42 10.52
N ASP A 129 -7.08 34.50 11.69
CA ASP A 129 -6.39 34.44 12.98
C ASP A 129 -6.51 33.04 13.61
N SER A 130 -5.56 32.71 14.48
CA SER A 130 -5.57 31.48 15.24
C SER A 130 -5.08 31.66 16.67
N SER A 131 -5.50 30.74 17.54
CA SER A 131 -5.07 30.64 18.93
C SER A 131 -4.65 29.21 19.25
N SER A 132 -3.64 29.06 20.11
CA SER A 132 -3.09 27.74 20.47
C SER A 132 -3.00 27.55 21.98
N MET A 133 -3.29 26.34 22.45
CA MET A 133 -3.20 25.96 23.86
C MET A 133 -2.85 24.48 24.00
N SER A 134 -2.20 24.13 25.12
CA SER A 134 -1.95 22.74 25.50
C SER A 134 -2.92 22.29 26.58
N PHE A 135 -3.32 21.02 26.51
CA PHE A 135 -4.28 20.40 27.42
C PHE A 135 -3.69 19.10 27.98
N GLU A 136 -4.12 18.73 29.18
CA GLU A 136 -3.85 17.44 29.80
C GLU A 136 -5.21 16.79 30.14
N ASP A 137 -5.78 16.07 29.18
CA ASP A 137 -7.14 15.52 29.25
C ASP A 137 -7.21 14.11 28.66
N GLU A 138 -7.59 13.14 29.47
CA GLU A 138 -7.66 11.73 29.06
C GLU A 138 -8.74 11.47 28.01
N THR A 139 -9.90 12.11 28.14
CA THR A 139 -11.07 11.82 27.30
C THR A 139 -10.88 12.41 25.89
N LEU A 140 -10.37 13.64 25.81
CA LEU A 140 -10.00 14.28 24.55
C LEU A 140 -8.84 13.53 23.87
N TYR A 141 -7.82 13.08 24.63
CA TYR A 141 -6.74 12.27 24.08
C TYR A 141 -7.27 10.98 23.43
N TRP A 142 -8.10 10.22 24.14
CA TRP A 142 -8.64 8.97 23.61
C TRP A 142 -9.67 9.19 22.50
N LEU A 143 -10.40 10.31 22.48
CA LEU A 143 -11.23 10.70 21.35
C LEU A 143 -10.38 10.85 20.08
N ILE A 144 -9.27 11.60 20.16
CA ILE A 144 -8.35 11.82 19.04
C ILE A 144 -7.69 10.51 18.61
N ARG A 145 -7.18 9.72 19.54
CA ARG A 145 -6.48 8.48 19.22
C ARG A 145 -7.42 7.43 18.63
N ASN A 146 -8.64 7.29 19.16
CA ASN A 146 -9.60 6.30 18.65
C ASN A 146 -10.21 6.68 17.30
N SER A 147 -10.11 7.94 16.85
CA SER A 147 -10.49 8.28 15.47
C SER A 147 -9.57 7.66 14.42
N TYR A 148 -8.41 7.14 14.83
CA TYR A 148 -7.47 6.39 14.00
C TYR A 148 -7.62 4.87 14.17
N ARG A 149 -8.69 4.39 14.82
CA ARG A 149 -8.89 2.96 15.02
C ARG A 149 -9.14 2.28 13.68
N THR A 150 -8.27 1.34 13.34
CA THR A 150 -8.44 0.49 12.17
C THR A 150 -9.38 -0.65 12.54
N GLU A 151 -10.49 -0.80 11.80
CA GLU A 151 -11.39 -1.92 11.99
C GLU A 151 -10.73 -3.20 11.48
N VAL A 152 -10.67 -4.22 12.34
CA VAL A 152 -10.11 -5.53 11.97
C VAL A 152 -11.19 -6.36 11.30
N GLN A 153 -11.05 -6.57 9.99
CA GLN A 153 -11.96 -7.38 9.18
C GLN A 153 -11.17 -8.45 8.42
N VAL A 154 -11.11 -9.66 8.98
CA VAL A 154 -10.37 -10.80 8.40
C VAL A 154 -11.31 -12.00 8.22
N ASP A 155 -11.53 -12.39 6.97
CA ASP A 155 -12.07 -13.70 6.59
C ASP A 155 -11.01 -14.76 6.87
N LYS A 156 -11.22 -15.52 7.95
CA LYS A 156 -10.25 -16.50 8.45
C LYS A 156 -10.02 -17.64 7.47
N ASP A 157 -11.08 -18.14 6.84
CA ASP A 157 -11.00 -19.30 5.96
C ASP A 157 -10.21 -18.94 4.69
N ALA A 158 -10.50 -17.77 4.12
CA ALA A 158 -9.77 -17.26 2.98
C ALA A 158 -8.30 -16.92 3.35
N TYR A 159 -8.08 -16.33 4.53
CA TYR A 159 -6.74 -16.01 5.01
C TYR A 159 -5.88 -17.26 5.19
N GLU A 160 -6.41 -18.29 5.88
CA GLU A 160 -5.72 -19.56 6.08
C GLU A 160 -5.33 -20.21 4.75
N TYR A 161 -6.20 -20.12 3.73
CA TYR A 161 -5.91 -20.65 2.40
C TYR A 161 -4.75 -19.92 1.69
N HIS A 162 -4.59 -18.60 1.92
CA HIS A 162 -3.56 -17.78 1.29
C HIS A 162 -2.38 -17.40 2.21
N GLN A 163 -2.37 -17.90 3.44
CA GLN A 163 -1.51 -17.45 4.53
C GLN A 163 -0.03 -17.42 4.14
N ALA A 164 0.48 -18.50 3.55
CA ALA A 164 1.90 -18.61 3.21
C ALA A 164 2.38 -17.53 2.22
N ILE A 165 1.49 -17.04 1.34
CA ILE A 165 1.80 -15.98 0.37
C ILE A 165 1.76 -14.62 1.07
N LEU A 166 0.68 -14.36 1.81
CA LEU A 166 0.47 -13.09 2.51
C LEU A 166 1.55 -12.86 3.58
N ASP A 167 1.89 -13.91 4.34
CA ASP A 167 2.91 -13.85 5.38
C ASP A 167 4.30 -13.60 4.80
N ARG A 168 4.65 -14.28 3.70
CA ARG A 168 5.92 -14.05 2.99
C ARG A 168 6.03 -12.60 2.53
N ARG A 169 4.95 -12.05 1.97
CA ARG A 169 4.93 -10.65 1.51
C ARG A 169 5.10 -9.69 2.68
N ALA A 170 4.32 -9.85 3.76
CA ALA A 170 4.42 -9.00 4.94
C ALA A 170 5.82 -9.05 5.57
N GLN A 171 6.44 -10.23 5.65
CA GLN A 171 7.82 -10.38 6.13
C GLN A 171 8.83 -9.66 5.23
N ARG A 172 8.68 -9.75 3.89
CA ARG A 172 9.53 -9.01 2.96
C ARG A 172 9.40 -7.50 3.16
N LEU A 173 8.18 -6.99 3.33
CA LEU A 173 7.92 -5.58 3.58
C LEU A 173 8.55 -5.10 4.89
N ALA A 174 8.42 -5.89 5.96
CA ALA A 174 9.07 -5.62 7.24
C ALA A 174 10.60 -5.56 7.09
N ALA A 175 11.19 -6.49 6.33
CA ALA A 175 12.63 -6.52 6.06
C ALA A 175 13.11 -5.34 5.20
N GLN A 176 12.27 -4.79 4.31
CA GLN A 176 12.62 -3.59 3.52
C GLN A 176 12.73 -2.33 4.38
N CYS A 177 12.05 -2.28 5.53
CA CYS A 177 12.20 -1.23 6.53
C CYS A 177 13.50 -1.33 7.34
N ALA A 178 14.30 -2.38 7.17
CA ALA A 178 15.60 -2.48 7.83
C ALA A 178 16.56 -1.41 7.28
N SER A 179 16.84 -0.40 8.08
CA SER A 179 17.87 0.60 7.76
C SER A 179 19.25 -0.08 7.72
N PRO A 180 20.18 0.36 6.84
CA PRO A 180 21.59 -0.09 6.90
C PRO A 180 22.25 0.13 8.26
N SER A 181 21.66 0.99 9.12
CA SER A 181 22.13 1.32 10.47
C SER A 181 21.33 0.69 11.61
N ARG A 182 20.17 0.07 11.33
CA ARG A 182 19.30 -0.63 12.29
C ARG A 182 18.46 -1.68 11.58
N THR A 183 18.70 -2.94 11.89
CA THR A 183 18.12 -4.10 11.21
C THR A 183 16.66 -4.40 11.56
N ASP A 184 16.07 -3.76 12.58
CA ASP A 184 14.82 -4.25 13.17
C ASP A 184 13.87 -3.09 13.58
N ILE A 185 13.56 -2.16 12.65
CA ILE A 185 12.63 -1.05 12.93
C ILE A 185 11.20 -1.58 13.08
N LEU A 186 10.80 -2.46 12.17
CA LEU A 186 9.54 -3.19 12.25
C LEU A 186 9.82 -4.58 12.83
N THR A 187 9.11 -4.94 13.89
CA THR A 187 9.35 -6.17 14.66
C THR A 187 8.30 -7.26 14.44
N GLY A 188 7.23 -6.92 13.73
CA GLY A 188 6.18 -7.85 13.35
C GLY A 188 5.11 -7.18 12.50
N TYR A 189 4.04 -7.92 12.23
CA TYR A 189 2.84 -7.39 11.59
C TYR A 189 1.61 -8.14 12.07
N GLU A 190 0.47 -7.51 11.87
CA GLU A 190 -0.86 -8.07 12.04
C GLU A 190 -1.64 -7.77 10.77
N VAL A 191 -2.44 -8.72 10.28
CA VAL A 191 -3.33 -8.47 9.16
C VAL A 191 -4.63 -7.89 9.70
N VAL A 192 -4.88 -6.63 9.38
CA VAL A 192 -6.06 -5.89 9.86
C VAL A 192 -7.21 -5.98 8.87
N GLN A 193 -6.92 -6.06 7.58
CA GLN A 193 -7.95 -6.34 6.57
C GLN A 193 -7.53 -7.52 5.70
N PHE A 194 -8.42 -8.51 5.60
CA PHE A 194 -8.38 -9.52 4.55
C PHE A 194 -9.78 -10.05 4.30
N TYR A 195 -10.45 -9.55 3.26
CA TYR A 195 -11.81 -9.98 2.92
C TYR A 195 -12.05 -9.92 1.43
N GLN A 196 -12.92 -10.81 0.93
CA GLN A 196 -13.32 -10.79 -0.47
C GLN A 196 -14.12 -9.52 -0.75
N LYS A 197 -13.60 -8.66 -1.62
CA LYS A 197 -14.30 -7.47 -2.10
C LYS A 197 -15.34 -7.85 -3.13
N GLU A 198 -14.94 -8.61 -4.15
CA GLU A 198 -15.81 -9.09 -5.22
C GLU A 198 -15.14 -10.18 -6.07
N VAL A 199 -15.90 -10.71 -7.04
CA VAL A 199 -15.40 -11.61 -8.09
C VAL A 199 -15.67 -10.96 -9.44
N LEU A 200 -14.62 -10.77 -10.22
CA LEU A 200 -14.68 -10.25 -11.59
C LEU A 200 -14.49 -11.38 -12.58
N THR A 201 -15.23 -11.38 -13.69
CA THR A 201 -15.17 -12.47 -14.68
C THR A 201 -15.13 -11.95 -16.10
N ASP A 202 -14.48 -12.72 -16.97
CA ASP A 202 -14.45 -12.48 -18.41
C ASP A 202 -14.12 -13.75 -19.22
N GLU A 203 -13.78 -13.57 -20.50
CA GLU A 203 -13.39 -14.62 -21.43
C GLU A 203 -12.08 -15.34 -21.05
N SER A 204 -11.22 -14.70 -20.25
CA SER A 204 -9.92 -15.20 -19.79
C SER A 204 -9.98 -15.89 -18.41
N GLY A 205 -11.10 -15.79 -17.70
CA GLY A 205 -11.35 -16.54 -16.46
C GLY A 205 -12.12 -15.76 -15.39
N SER A 206 -12.05 -16.27 -14.16
CA SER A 206 -12.59 -15.63 -12.97
C SER A 206 -11.46 -15.09 -12.10
N TYR A 207 -11.65 -13.94 -11.47
CA TYR A 207 -10.69 -13.30 -10.59
C TYR A 207 -11.36 -12.94 -9.28
N THR A 208 -10.90 -13.54 -8.18
CA THR A 208 -11.37 -13.18 -6.84
C THR A 208 -10.47 -12.07 -6.30
N VAL A 209 -11.06 -10.91 -5.99
CA VAL A 209 -10.35 -9.73 -5.50
C VAL A 209 -10.55 -9.63 -4.00
N TYR A 210 -9.45 -9.66 -3.25
CA TYR A 210 -9.42 -9.45 -1.81
C TYR A 210 -8.84 -8.07 -1.49
N CYS A 211 -9.46 -7.35 -0.57
CA CYS A 211 -8.77 -6.28 0.13
C CYS A 211 -7.77 -6.91 1.09
N TRP A 212 -6.54 -6.40 1.12
CA TRP A 212 -5.48 -6.86 2.00
C TRP A 212 -4.73 -5.67 2.58
N GLU A 213 -4.68 -5.59 3.91
CA GLU A 213 -3.95 -4.54 4.63
C GLU A 213 -3.21 -5.15 5.83
N PRO A 214 -1.87 -5.20 5.79
CA PRO A 214 -1.04 -5.46 6.96
C PRO A 214 -0.76 -4.17 7.74
N ALA A 215 -0.88 -4.23 9.06
CA ALA A 215 -0.41 -3.21 9.98
C ALA A 215 0.86 -3.71 10.69
N PHE A 216 1.91 -2.90 10.75
CA PHE A 216 3.21 -3.31 11.25
C PHE A 216 3.44 -2.89 12.70
N LEU A 217 4.14 -3.73 13.46
CA LEU A 217 4.58 -3.44 14.82
C LEU A 217 5.97 -2.82 14.78
N ALA A 218 6.23 -1.84 15.65
CA ALA A 218 7.52 -1.19 15.77
C ALA A 218 7.90 -1.01 17.24
N ASP A 219 9.15 -1.33 17.60
CA ASP A 219 9.66 -1.12 18.96
C ASP A 219 9.85 0.38 19.28
N SER A 220 10.04 1.20 18.25
CA SER A 220 10.16 2.64 18.36
C SER A 220 9.56 3.31 17.13
N THR A 221 8.43 3.99 17.32
CA THR A 221 7.73 4.75 16.26
C THR A 221 8.53 5.94 15.74
N ASP A 222 9.43 6.49 16.57
CA ASP A 222 10.37 7.55 16.18
C ASP A 222 11.41 7.07 15.16
N ALA A 223 11.69 5.76 15.14
CA ALA A 223 12.63 5.16 14.19
C ALA A 223 11.97 4.83 12.84
N VAL A 224 10.63 4.84 12.76
CA VAL A 224 9.90 4.50 11.54
C VAL A 224 10.19 5.57 10.48
N PRO A 225 10.62 5.18 9.26
CA PRO A 225 10.83 6.12 8.17
C PRO A 225 9.48 6.52 7.57
N TRP A 226 8.77 7.43 8.25
CA TRP A 226 7.48 7.93 7.82
C TRP A 226 7.55 8.50 6.39
N VAL A 227 6.87 7.82 5.46
CA VAL A 227 6.71 8.24 4.06
C VAL A 227 5.24 8.27 3.69
N GLY A 228 4.91 8.99 2.60
CA GLY A 228 3.56 9.40 2.23
C GLY A 228 2.43 8.41 2.56
N GLY A 229 1.38 8.93 3.20
CA GLY A 229 0.16 8.16 3.53
C GLY A 229 0.25 7.27 4.78
N MET A 230 1.45 6.96 5.28
CA MET A 230 1.62 6.16 6.50
C MET A 230 1.09 6.90 7.74
N TYR A 231 0.51 6.15 8.67
CA TYR A 231 0.02 6.65 9.95
C TYR A 231 0.13 5.61 11.06
N LEU A 232 0.00 6.03 12.33
CA LEU A 232 -0.24 5.11 13.45
C LEU A 232 -1.74 4.95 13.66
N ASP A 233 -2.20 3.71 13.79
CA ASP A 233 -3.56 3.47 14.24
C ASP A 233 -3.71 3.67 15.76
N ALA A 234 -4.95 3.56 16.25
CA ALA A 234 -5.26 3.71 17.67
C ALA A 234 -4.48 2.72 18.57
N ASP A 235 -4.14 1.54 18.05
CA ASP A 235 -3.42 0.50 18.78
C ASP A 235 -1.88 0.69 18.69
N GLY A 236 -1.41 1.72 17.97
CA GLY A 236 0.01 2.06 17.82
C GLY A 236 0.73 1.29 16.72
N ARG A 237 -0.01 0.66 15.79
CA ARG A 237 0.54 -0.07 14.64
C ARG A 237 0.75 0.89 13.47
N VAL A 238 1.78 0.63 12.68
CA VAL A 238 2.11 1.39 11.46
C VAL A 238 1.24 0.87 10.30
N CYS A 239 0.31 1.70 9.83
CA CYS A 239 -0.62 1.38 8.74
C CYS A 239 -0.24 2.11 7.44
N ALA A 240 -0.89 1.72 6.33
CA ALA A 240 -0.65 2.28 4.99
C ALA A 240 0.82 2.25 4.52
N TYR A 241 1.63 1.36 5.07
CA TYR A 241 2.99 1.11 4.60
C TYR A 241 2.99 0.42 3.21
N GLU A 242 2.02 -0.46 2.98
CA GLU A 242 1.84 -1.16 1.72
C GLU A 242 0.90 -0.39 0.79
N GLN A 243 1.31 -0.24 -0.48
CA GLN A 243 0.54 0.44 -1.52
C GLN A 243 -0.23 -0.52 -2.43
N TYR A 244 0.16 -1.79 -2.45
CA TYR A 244 -0.53 -2.88 -3.16
C TYR A 244 -1.57 -3.54 -2.28
N THR A 245 -2.67 -2.84 -2.02
CA THR A 245 -3.71 -3.23 -1.05
C THR A 245 -4.73 -4.23 -1.61
N TYR A 246 -4.57 -4.68 -2.85
CA TYR A 246 -5.43 -5.72 -3.43
C TYR A 246 -4.65 -6.99 -3.71
N PHE A 247 -5.12 -8.11 -3.17
CA PHE A 247 -4.65 -9.44 -3.51
C PHE A 247 -5.67 -10.09 -4.45
N VAL A 248 -5.25 -10.42 -5.68
CA VAL A 248 -6.12 -11.00 -6.70
C VAL A 248 -5.69 -12.41 -7.00
N ALA A 249 -6.60 -13.38 -6.85
CA ALA A 249 -6.39 -14.77 -7.22
C ALA A 249 -7.15 -15.09 -8.51
N LYS A 250 -6.47 -15.65 -9.52
CA LYS A 250 -7.08 -16.12 -10.76
C LYS A 250 -7.64 -17.53 -10.56
N GLY A 251 -8.95 -17.66 -10.68
CA GLY A 251 -9.69 -18.90 -10.53
C GLY A 251 -9.62 -19.78 -11.77
N GLU A 252 -8.75 -20.79 -11.74
CA GLU A 252 -8.90 -22.06 -12.45
C GLU A 252 -8.46 -23.21 -11.53
N SER A 253 -9.00 -24.40 -11.77
CA SER A 253 -8.84 -25.60 -10.92
C SER A 253 -7.36 -26.01 -10.75
N GLY A 254 -6.83 -25.83 -9.54
CA GLY A 254 -5.49 -26.28 -9.14
C GLY A 254 -5.24 -26.03 -7.64
N ASN A 255 -4.23 -26.67 -7.05
CA ASN A 255 -3.92 -26.55 -5.62
C ASN A 255 -3.36 -25.17 -5.23
N PHE A 256 -2.96 -24.33 -6.21
CA PHE A 256 -2.49 -22.96 -5.99
C PHE A 256 -2.83 -22.07 -7.20
N PRO A 257 -3.84 -21.19 -7.10
CA PRO A 257 -4.16 -20.26 -8.19
C PRO A 257 -3.02 -19.26 -8.38
N ALA A 258 -2.77 -18.86 -9.62
CA ALA A 258 -1.91 -17.71 -9.92
C ALA A 258 -2.49 -16.47 -9.21
N TYR A 259 -1.62 -15.60 -8.70
CA TYR A 259 -2.03 -14.44 -7.92
C TYR A 259 -1.23 -13.19 -8.28
N ARG A 260 -1.80 -12.01 -8.01
CA ARG A 260 -1.13 -10.72 -8.16
C ARG A 260 -1.47 -9.79 -7.00
N PHE A 261 -0.50 -8.98 -6.60
CA PHE A 261 -0.73 -7.82 -5.73
C PHE A 261 -0.90 -6.59 -6.61
N LEU A 262 -2.02 -5.89 -6.45
CA LEU A 262 -2.38 -4.72 -7.25
C LEU A 262 -2.50 -3.47 -6.38
N PHE A 263 -2.16 -2.34 -7.00
CA PHE A 263 -2.07 -1.03 -6.36
C PHE A 263 -3.44 -0.54 -5.87
N TRP A 264 -3.46 0.27 -4.81
CA TRP A 264 -4.68 0.77 -4.18
C TRP A 264 -5.62 1.55 -5.13
N ASP A 265 -5.12 2.02 -6.27
CA ASP A 265 -5.89 2.73 -7.30
C ASP A 265 -6.64 1.81 -8.28
N LEU A 266 -6.72 0.50 -8.01
CA LEU A 266 -7.28 -0.51 -8.91
C LEU A 266 -8.66 -0.13 -9.47
N TYR A 267 -9.55 0.39 -8.62
CA TYR A 267 -10.93 0.75 -8.95
C TYR A 267 -11.12 2.21 -9.39
N ASN A 268 -10.07 2.86 -9.89
CA ASN A 268 -10.16 4.25 -10.33
C ASN A 268 -11.17 4.41 -11.48
N GLY A 269 -12.12 5.33 -11.33
CA GLY A 269 -13.18 5.58 -12.31
C GLY A 269 -14.22 6.59 -11.79
N GLU A 270 -14.85 7.34 -12.69
CA GLU A 270 -15.84 8.36 -12.31
C GLU A 270 -17.14 7.77 -11.71
N THR A 271 -17.41 6.51 -12.05
CA THR A 271 -18.56 5.72 -11.61
C THR A 271 -18.10 4.35 -11.15
N GLU A 272 -18.93 3.66 -10.35
CA GLU A 272 -18.63 2.30 -9.88
C GLU A 272 -18.38 1.32 -11.04
N GLU A 273 -19.21 1.39 -12.10
CA GLU A 273 -19.06 0.54 -13.27
C GLU A 273 -17.78 0.83 -14.06
N ALA A 274 -17.44 2.11 -14.24
CA ALA A 274 -16.17 2.49 -14.88
C ALA A 274 -14.97 2.02 -14.06
N GLY A 275 -15.05 2.11 -12.73
CA GLY A 275 -14.02 1.60 -11.82
C GLY A 275 -13.85 0.08 -11.90
N LYS A 276 -14.94 -0.68 -12.04
CA LYS A 276 -14.89 -2.14 -12.25
C LYS A 276 -14.32 -2.53 -13.60
N GLU A 277 -14.70 -1.82 -14.67
CA GLU A 277 -14.14 -2.05 -16.01
C GLU A 277 -12.64 -1.77 -16.03
N HIS A 278 -12.21 -0.66 -15.43
CA HIS A 278 -10.79 -0.32 -15.25
C HIS A 278 -10.05 -1.38 -14.42
N ALA A 279 -10.62 -1.81 -13.30
CA ALA A 279 -10.05 -2.86 -12.46
C ALA A 279 -9.85 -4.16 -13.23
N LEU A 280 -10.86 -4.61 -13.99
CA LEU A 280 -10.78 -5.82 -14.81
C LEU A 280 -9.68 -5.71 -15.88
N GLN A 281 -9.56 -4.56 -16.55
CA GLN A 281 -8.48 -4.33 -17.52
C GLN A 281 -7.10 -4.43 -16.86
N ARG A 282 -6.90 -3.78 -15.71
CA ARG A 282 -5.64 -3.78 -14.95
C ARG A 282 -5.29 -5.19 -14.46
N ILE A 283 -6.29 -5.95 -13.99
CA ILE A 283 -6.13 -7.34 -13.58
C ILE A 283 -5.65 -8.19 -14.76
N ARG A 284 -6.30 -8.11 -15.93
CA ARG A 284 -5.87 -8.87 -17.12
C ARG A 284 -4.40 -8.61 -17.46
N GLN A 285 -4.05 -7.32 -17.55
CA GLN A 285 -2.69 -6.91 -17.87
C GLN A 285 -1.68 -7.44 -16.85
N ALA A 286 -2.01 -7.47 -15.56
CA ALA A 286 -1.12 -8.00 -14.54
C ALA A 286 -0.89 -9.52 -14.65
N PHE A 287 -1.84 -10.27 -15.20
CA PHE A 287 -1.72 -11.70 -15.45
C PHE A 287 -1.08 -12.04 -16.81
N GLU A 288 -0.90 -11.06 -17.69
CA GLU A 288 -0.13 -11.24 -18.93
C GLU A 288 1.38 -11.29 -18.62
N PRO A 289 2.14 -12.19 -19.28
CA PRO A 289 3.59 -12.21 -19.14
C PRO A 289 4.21 -10.88 -19.59
N ALA A 290 5.00 -10.23 -18.72
CA ALA A 290 5.77 -9.04 -19.06
C ALA A 290 6.93 -9.37 -20.02
N VAL A 291 7.38 -10.62 -20.00
CA VAL A 291 8.35 -11.18 -20.94
C VAL A 291 7.61 -12.01 -21.97
N GLN A 292 7.94 -11.80 -23.24
CA GLN A 292 7.42 -12.55 -24.38
C GLN A 292 8.52 -13.46 -24.93
N ALA A 293 8.12 -14.60 -25.48
CA ALA A 293 9.03 -15.59 -26.04
C ALA A 293 8.66 -15.89 -27.50
N HIS A 294 9.64 -15.80 -28.38
CA HIS A 294 9.45 -16.05 -29.82
C HIS A 294 10.60 -16.89 -30.36
N TRP A 295 10.34 -17.64 -31.44
CA TRP A 295 11.42 -18.27 -32.20
C TRP A 295 12.32 -17.19 -32.79
N ALA A 296 13.63 -17.35 -32.61
CA ALA A 296 14.59 -16.37 -33.09
C ALA A 296 14.46 -16.16 -34.61
N GLU A 297 14.31 -17.22 -35.39
CA GLU A 297 14.13 -17.12 -36.85
C GLU A 297 12.96 -16.25 -37.30
N ASP A 298 11.95 -16.06 -36.47
CA ASP A 298 10.75 -15.29 -36.84
C ASP A 298 10.87 -13.79 -36.55
N VAL A 299 11.74 -13.40 -35.60
CA VAL A 299 11.77 -12.03 -35.05
C VAL A 299 13.16 -11.38 -34.99
N LEU A 300 14.25 -12.13 -35.22
CA LEU A 300 15.61 -11.57 -35.13
C LEU A 300 15.88 -10.54 -36.23
N ASP A 301 15.19 -10.65 -37.37
CA ASP A 301 15.32 -9.74 -38.51
C ASP A 301 14.92 -8.31 -38.11
N GLY A 302 15.93 -7.46 -37.88
CA GLY A 302 15.75 -6.06 -37.47
C GLY A 302 16.25 -5.75 -36.05
N ILE A 303 16.63 -6.76 -35.27
CA ILE A 303 17.24 -6.60 -33.95
C ILE A 303 18.77 -6.63 -34.11
N SER A 304 19.42 -5.54 -33.73
CA SER A 304 20.88 -5.37 -33.94
C SER A 304 21.73 -5.56 -32.69
N ASP A 305 21.14 -5.42 -31.50
CA ASP A 305 21.79 -5.69 -30.21
C ASP A 305 20.91 -6.63 -29.40
N TYR A 306 21.52 -7.67 -28.86
CA TYR A 306 20.89 -8.64 -27.98
C TYR A 306 21.96 -9.28 -27.11
N HIS A 307 21.58 -9.72 -25.91
CA HIS A 307 22.42 -10.63 -25.12
C HIS A 307 22.23 -12.05 -25.64
N GLU A 308 23.28 -12.84 -25.81
CA GLU A 308 23.15 -14.25 -26.22
C GLU A 308 23.74 -15.16 -25.14
N VAL A 309 22.96 -16.16 -24.74
CA VAL A 309 23.38 -17.15 -23.74
C VAL A 309 23.03 -18.55 -24.20
N SER A 310 23.92 -19.50 -23.96
CA SER A 310 23.69 -20.92 -24.22
C SER A 310 23.64 -21.68 -22.90
N VAL A 311 22.49 -22.26 -22.60
CA VAL A 311 22.26 -23.07 -21.39
C VAL A 311 22.20 -24.57 -21.71
N SER A 312 22.38 -24.93 -22.99
CA SER A 312 22.51 -26.30 -23.46
C SER A 312 23.64 -26.40 -24.49
N THR A 313 24.35 -27.53 -24.49
CA THR A 313 25.30 -27.91 -25.54
C THR A 313 24.78 -29.08 -26.39
N ALA A 314 23.54 -29.54 -26.14
CA ALA A 314 22.94 -30.67 -26.85
C ALA A 314 22.30 -30.23 -28.17
N GLU A 315 22.34 -31.13 -29.16
CA GLU A 315 21.69 -30.92 -30.46
C GLU A 315 20.35 -31.69 -30.55
N PRO A 316 19.32 -31.13 -31.22
CA PRO A 316 19.31 -29.84 -31.90
C PRO A 316 19.15 -28.64 -30.95
N LEU A 317 19.83 -27.53 -31.27
CA LEU A 317 19.67 -26.27 -30.54
C LEU A 317 18.44 -25.51 -31.02
N ALA A 318 17.58 -25.16 -30.07
CA ALA A 318 16.47 -24.23 -30.21
C ALA A 318 16.93 -22.83 -29.82
N ARG A 319 16.55 -21.82 -30.63
CA ARG A 319 16.88 -20.41 -30.40
C ARG A 319 15.61 -19.64 -30.09
N VAL A 320 15.48 -19.19 -28.85
CA VAL A 320 14.30 -18.46 -28.37
C VAL A 320 14.73 -17.05 -28.01
N LEU A 321 14.09 -16.04 -28.62
CA LEU A 321 14.25 -14.66 -28.22
C LEU A 321 13.27 -14.31 -27.09
N LEU A 322 13.80 -13.79 -26.00
CA LEU A 322 13.06 -13.32 -24.83
C LEU A 322 13.13 -11.79 -24.81
N SER A 323 11.98 -11.15 -24.92
CA SER A 323 11.85 -9.69 -25.01
C SER A 323 10.81 -9.17 -24.03
N CYS A 324 10.86 -7.89 -23.70
CA CYS A 324 9.89 -7.23 -22.82
C CYS A 324 9.51 -5.85 -23.38
N GLU A 325 8.30 -5.38 -23.06
CA GLU A 325 7.86 -4.02 -23.42
C GLU A 325 8.45 -2.97 -22.47
N TYR A 326 8.59 -3.33 -21.20
CA TYR A 326 9.19 -2.54 -20.14
C TYR A 326 10.26 -3.37 -19.44
N ALA A 327 11.29 -2.70 -18.93
CA ALA A 327 12.38 -3.38 -18.27
C ALA A 327 11.88 -4.18 -17.04
N VAL A 328 12.36 -5.42 -16.91
CA VAL A 328 12.03 -6.31 -15.77
C VAL A 328 13.29 -6.61 -14.97
N ARG A 329 13.16 -6.63 -13.64
CA ARG A 329 14.29 -6.78 -12.71
C ARG A 329 14.51 -8.23 -12.29
N ASP A 330 15.73 -8.53 -11.87
CA ASP A 330 16.15 -9.86 -11.38
C ASP A 330 15.74 -10.97 -12.37
N PHE A 331 16.01 -10.74 -13.65
CA PHE A 331 15.62 -11.65 -14.71
C PHE A 331 16.55 -12.88 -14.70
N LYS A 332 15.96 -14.07 -14.63
CA LYS A 332 16.69 -15.34 -14.56
C LYS A 332 16.20 -16.31 -15.61
N VAL A 333 17.13 -17.10 -16.14
CA VAL A 333 16.83 -18.34 -16.87
C VAL A 333 16.97 -19.49 -15.90
N LEU A 334 15.96 -20.34 -15.88
CA LEU A 334 15.81 -21.44 -14.93
C LEU A 334 15.94 -22.79 -15.63
N GLY A 335 16.60 -23.73 -14.98
CA GLY A 335 16.43 -25.16 -15.21
C GLY A 335 15.22 -25.62 -14.40
N ILE A 336 14.35 -26.42 -15.00
CA ILE A 336 13.13 -26.92 -14.37
C ILE A 336 13.19 -28.45 -14.30
N GLU A 337 12.96 -28.99 -13.11
CA GLU A 337 12.66 -30.40 -12.95
C GLU A 337 11.21 -30.56 -12.51
N ALA A 338 10.39 -31.13 -13.38
CA ALA A 338 8.98 -31.40 -13.11
C ALA A 338 8.81 -32.78 -12.45
N SER A 339 8.28 -32.79 -11.23
CA SER A 339 7.96 -34.00 -10.47
C SER A 339 6.45 -34.22 -10.41
N PRO A 340 5.93 -35.39 -10.80
CA PRO A 340 4.49 -35.67 -10.70
C PRO A 340 4.07 -35.79 -9.23
N MET A 341 3.11 -34.97 -8.82
CA MET A 341 2.35 -35.10 -7.58
C MET A 341 0.94 -35.62 -7.88
N SER A 342 0.22 -36.11 -6.87
CA SER A 342 -1.16 -36.60 -7.04
C SER A 342 -2.07 -35.50 -7.59
N GLY A 343 -2.32 -35.52 -8.91
CA GLY A 343 -3.19 -34.58 -9.60
C GLY A 343 -2.55 -33.23 -10.00
N SER A 344 -1.25 -33.02 -9.80
CA SER A 344 -0.55 -31.78 -10.18
C SER A 344 0.94 -32.01 -10.47
N LEU A 345 1.62 -31.02 -11.05
CA LEU A 345 3.08 -31.01 -11.21
C LEU A 345 3.70 -30.11 -10.14
N SER A 346 4.75 -30.61 -9.50
CA SER A 346 5.65 -29.84 -8.65
C SER A 346 6.90 -29.51 -9.45
N TYR A 347 7.44 -28.30 -9.28
CA TYR A 347 8.59 -27.81 -10.02
C TYR A 347 9.71 -27.44 -9.05
N SER A 348 10.86 -28.10 -9.16
CA SER A 348 12.12 -27.57 -8.61
C SER A 348 12.85 -26.78 -9.68
N THR A 349 13.52 -25.71 -9.26
CA THR A 349 14.22 -24.81 -10.17
C THR A 349 15.67 -24.63 -9.76
N GLU A 350 16.56 -24.57 -10.75
CA GLU A 350 17.94 -24.11 -10.59
C GLU A 350 18.21 -22.88 -11.47
N GLU A 351 19.05 -21.96 -10.99
CA GLU A 351 19.44 -20.79 -11.77
C GLU A 351 20.52 -21.18 -12.79
N LEU A 352 20.26 -20.98 -14.08
CA LEU A 352 21.21 -21.25 -15.16
C LEU A 352 21.91 -19.98 -15.65
N TYR A 353 21.21 -18.84 -15.57
CA TYR A 353 21.72 -17.54 -15.98
C TYR A 353 20.90 -16.43 -15.32
N ALA A 354 21.53 -15.28 -15.07
CA ALA A 354 20.87 -14.13 -14.44
C ALA A 354 21.33 -12.80 -15.06
N LEU A 355 20.39 -11.85 -15.09
CA LEU A 355 20.57 -10.45 -15.42
C LEU A 355 19.93 -9.62 -14.32
N ASP A 356 20.59 -8.54 -13.90
CA ASP A 356 19.98 -7.57 -13.00
C ASP A 356 18.70 -6.98 -13.61
N GLU A 357 18.70 -6.77 -14.93
CA GLU A 357 17.57 -6.23 -15.68
C GLU A 357 17.56 -6.75 -17.12
N LEU A 358 16.40 -7.20 -17.60
CA LEU A 358 16.13 -7.42 -19.03
C LEU A 358 15.42 -6.17 -19.57
N THR A 359 15.90 -5.61 -20.67
CA THR A 359 15.40 -4.33 -21.22
C THR A 359 14.85 -4.50 -22.64
N PRO A 360 13.91 -3.64 -23.08
CA PRO A 360 13.37 -3.69 -24.44
C PRO A 360 14.43 -3.50 -25.53
N ASP A 361 15.41 -2.63 -25.27
CA ASP A 361 16.49 -2.30 -26.22
C ASP A 361 17.51 -3.43 -26.38
N ARG A 362 17.59 -4.34 -25.41
CA ARG A 362 18.58 -5.42 -25.38
C ARG A 362 17.94 -6.73 -24.91
N PRO A 363 17.15 -7.39 -25.78
CA PRO A 363 16.52 -8.68 -25.48
C PRO A 363 17.55 -9.79 -25.29
N LEU A 364 17.10 -10.92 -24.74
CA LEU A 364 17.94 -12.10 -24.51
C LEU A 364 17.64 -13.18 -25.54
N LEU A 365 18.64 -13.52 -26.34
CA LEU A 365 18.63 -14.70 -27.20
C LEU A 365 19.13 -15.92 -26.40
N LEU A 366 18.22 -16.85 -26.15
CA LEU A 366 18.45 -18.07 -25.40
C LEU A 366 18.64 -19.26 -26.34
N ASN A 367 19.82 -19.89 -26.26
CA ASN A 367 20.09 -21.17 -26.92
C ASN A 367 19.88 -22.32 -25.92
N MET A 368 18.88 -23.15 -26.19
CA MET A 368 18.44 -24.25 -25.32
C MET A 368 18.05 -25.48 -26.16
N THR A 369 17.63 -26.57 -25.52
CA THR A 369 17.17 -27.79 -26.21
C THR A 369 15.82 -28.21 -25.65
N PHE A 370 14.84 -28.51 -26.50
CA PHE A 370 13.58 -29.09 -26.02
C PHE A 370 13.74 -30.59 -25.82
N TYR A 371 13.52 -31.06 -24.60
CA TYR A 371 13.52 -32.49 -24.27
C TYR A 371 12.09 -32.96 -24.02
N GLY A 372 11.64 -33.93 -24.81
CA GLY A 372 10.35 -34.59 -24.57
C GLY A 372 9.16 -33.63 -24.49
N LEU A 373 8.23 -33.90 -23.57
CA LEU A 373 6.95 -33.18 -23.42
C LEU A 373 6.87 -32.33 -22.15
N LEU A 374 7.78 -32.53 -21.20
CA LEU A 374 7.80 -31.77 -19.95
C LEU A 374 8.68 -30.52 -20.12
N PRO A 375 8.38 -29.40 -19.43
CA PRO A 375 9.25 -28.25 -19.43
C PRO A 375 10.55 -28.55 -18.69
N TYR A 376 11.68 -28.23 -19.34
CA TYR A 376 13.02 -28.31 -18.76
C TYR A 376 13.65 -26.95 -18.48
N TYR A 377 13.06 -25.89 -19.05
CA TYR A 377 13.57 -24.55 -18.96
C TYR A 377 12.45 -23.57 -18.64
N GLY A 378 12.81 -22.51 -17.94
CA GLY A 378 11.92 -21.43 -17.60
C GLY A 378 12.63 -20.10 -17.51
N VAL A 379 11.84 -19.09 -17.17
CA VAL A 379 12.33 -17.77 -16.80
C VAL A 379 11.64 -17.33 -15.52
N SER A 380 12.30 -16.48 -14.74
CA SER A 380 11.64 -15.73 -13.68
C SER A 380 12.10 -14.29 -13.66
N TYR A 381 11.27 -13.41 -13.12
CA TYR A 381 11.59 -12.01 -12.91
C TYR A 381 10.74 -11.45 -11.77
N VAL A 382 11.15 -10.28 -11.26
CA VAL A 382 10.40 -9.56 -10.22
C VAL A 382 9.45 -8.56 -10.88
N ASP A 383 8.17 -8.63 -10.53
CA ASP A 383 7.13 -7.72 -11.02
C ASP A 383 7.14 -6.37 -10.29
N GLY A 384 6.26 -5.45 -10.71
CA GLY A 384 6.16 -4.13 -10.09
C GLY A 384 5.81 -4.17 -8.60
N SER A 385 5.11 -5.21 -8.14
CA SER A 385 4.73 -5.39 -6.74
C SER A 385 5.86 -6.00 -5.88
N GLY A 386 6.97 -6.39 -6.51
CA GLY A 386 8.10 -7.06 -5.87
C GLY A 386 7.98 -8.59 -5.84
N GLU A 387 6.91 -9.19 -6.38
CA GLU A 387 6.75 -10.65 -6.43
C GLU A 387 7.58 -11.26 -7.56
N THR A 388 8.16 -12.43 -7.29
CA THR A 388 8.83 -13.22 -8.32
C THR A 388 7.80 -14.05 -9.07
N ILE A 389 7.66 -13.79 -10.37
CA ILE A 389 6.80 -14.57 -11.27
C ILE A 389 7.68 -15.50 -12.09
N SER A 390 7.26 -16.76 -12.26
CA SER A 390 8.01 -17.78 -12.99
C SER A 390 7.17 -18.40 -14.11
N TYR A 391 7.81 -18.58 -15.27
CA TYR A 391 7.19 -19.16 -16.46
C TYR A 391 8.05 -20.29 -17.00
N SER A 392 7.41 -21.40 -17.36
CA SER A 392 8.05 -22.47 -18.10
C SER A 392 7.99 -22.14 -19.60
N ILE A 393 9.08 -22.42 -20.31
CA ILE A 393 9.16 -22.25 -21.76
C ILE A 393 8.71 -23.56 -22.39
N ASN A 394 7.62 -23.50 -23.16
CA ASN A 394 7.04 -24.66 -23.84
C ASN A 394 6.86 -24.38 -25.33
N MET A 395 6.69 -25.46 -26.09
CA MET A 395 6.26 -25.38 -27.48
C MET A 395 4.77 -25.73 -27.56
N SER A 396 3.99 -24.85 -28.19
CA SER A 396 2.57 -25.04 -28.45
C SER A 396 2.35 -26.27 -29.32
N GLY A 397 1.53 -27.21 -28.85
CA GLY A 397 1.12 -28.37 -29.65
C GLY A 397 0.15 -28.04 -30.79
N LYS A 398 -0.35 -26.80 -30.86
CA LYS A 398 -1.34 -26.37 -31.86
C LYS A 398 -0.67 -25.87 -33.15
N ASP A 399 0.33 -25.02 -33.00
CA ASP A 399 0.98 -24.28 -34.09
C ASP A 399 2.51 -24.25 -33.99
N GLY A 400 3.09 -24.87 -32.96
CA GLY A 400 4.54 -24.95 -32.77
C GLY A 400 5.17 -23.66 -32.26
N SER A 401 4.39 -22.63 -31.91
CA SER A 401 4.93 -21.40 -31.33
C SER A 401 5.58 -21.64 -29.96
N VAL A 402 6.51 -20.79 -29.57
CA VAL A 402 6.96 -20.75 -28.16
C VAL A 402 5.86 -20.13 -27.31
N ILE A 403 5.57 -20.73 -26.17
CA ILE A 403 4.59 -20.21 -25.19
C ILE A 403 5.20 -20.24 -23.79
N LEU A 404 4.80 -19.26 -22.98
CA LEU A 404 5.15 -19.18 -21.57
C LEU A 404 3.96 -19.63 -20.72
N THR A 405 4.19 -20.59 -19.84
CA THR A 405 3.16 -21.10 -18.92
C THR A 405 3.60 -20.84 -17.49
N GLU A 406 2.83 -20.03 -16.77
CA GLU A 406 3.12 -19.67 -15.38
C GLU A 406 3.13 -20.91 -14.49
N PHE A 407 4.07 -20.96 -13.56
CA PHE A 407 4.13 -21.99 -12.53
C PHE A 407 4.66 -21.43 -11.22
N LEU A 408 4.36 -22.12 -10.12
CA LEU A 408 4.91 -21.82 -8.80
C LEU A 408 6.03 -22.82 -8.50
N PRO A 409 7.29 -22.35 -8.33
CA PRO A 409 8.37 -23.20 -7.86
C PRO A 409 8.06 -23.71 -6.44
N CYS A 410 8.41 -24.96 -6.16
CA CYS A 410 8.45 -25.43 -4.78
C CYS A 410 9.56 -24.68 -4.04
N THR A 411 9.21 -23.97 -2.97
CA THR A 411 10.20 -23.47 -2.02
C THR A 411 10.89 -24.66 -1.37
N GLN A 412 12.21 -24.74 -1.51
CA GLN A 412 13.05 -25.68 -0.77
C GLN A 412 13.12 -25.33 0.72
#